data_AF-A0A1F8DLB0-F1
#
_entry.id   AF-A0A1F8DLB0-F1
#
_cell.length_a   1.000
_cell.length_b   1.000
_cell.length_c   1.000
_cell.angle_alpha   90.00
_cell.angle_beta   90.00
_cell.angle_gamma   90.00
#
_symmetry.space_group_name_H-M   'P 1'
#
loop_
_entity.id
_entity.type
_entity.pdbx_description
1 polymer ?
#
loop_
_entity_poly.entity_id
_entity_poly.type
_entity_poly.pdbx_seq_one_letter_code
_entity_poly.pdbx_strand_id
1 'polypeptide(L)'
;MKAVFGFVGVLVVVLGLSWIFQGNDFFMHKVFTPRQEAVRREVFEQSKAYNQGMIQELQNMQFEYIKAAPEHQTALASIILHRAADYDENRLPSDLRVFIQQLRRNQGR
;
A
#
# COMPACT_ATOMS: atom_id res chain seq x y z
N MET A 1 57.75 -17.75 -12.69
CA MET A 1 56.49 -17.84 -13.47
C MET A 1 55.40 -18.65 -12.77
N LYS A 2 55.63 -19.90 -12.33
CA LYS A 2 54.59 -20.74 -11.69
C LYS A 2 53.93 -20.12 -10.43
N ALA A 3 54.73 -19.47 -9.57
CA ALA A 3 54.21 -18.76 -8.39
C ALA A 3 53.34 -17.54 -8.74
N VAL A 4 53.69 -16.83 -9.82
CA VAL A 4 52.90 -15.69 -10.33
C VAL A 4 51.56 -16.17 -10.89
N PHE A 5 51.57 -17.26 -11.66
CA PHE A 5 50.33 -17.88 -12.16
C PHE A 5 49.44 -18.43 -11.04
N GLY A 6 50.04 -19.03 -10.00
CA GLY A 6 49.29 -19.49 -8.82
C GLY A 6 48.64 -18.33 -8.07
N PHE A 7 49.37 -17.23 -7.87
CA PHE A 7 48.83 -16.04 -7.21
C PHE A 7 47.70 -15.38 -8.01
N VAL A 8 47.87 -15.23 -9.33
CA VAL A 8 46.82 -14.70 -10.22
C VAL A 8 45.57 -15.60 -10.22
N GLY A 9 45.74 -16.92 -10.21
CA GLY A 9 44.63 -17.87 -10.11
C GLY A 9 43.81 -17.70 -8.83
N VAL A 10 44.48 -17.58 -7.68
CA VAL A 10 43.80 -17.33 -6.39
C VAL A 10 43.06 -16.00 -6.42
N LEU A 11 43.66 -14.96 -6.99
CA LEU A 11 43.07 -13.61 -7.06
C LEU A 11 41.80 -13.59 -7.92
N VAL A 12 41.80 -14.29 -9.06
CA VAL A 12 40.62 -14.45 -9.92
C VAL A 12 39.50 -15.21 -9.21
N VAL A 13 39.83 -16.26 -8.46
CA VAL A 13 38.83 -17.02 -7.68
C VAL A 13 38.21 -16.17 -6.58
N VAL A 14 39.01 -15.40 -5.84
CA VAL A 14 38.50 -14.49 -4.80
C VAL A 14 37.59 -13.42 -5.42
N LEU A 15 37.99 -12.80 -6.52
CA LEU A 15 37.16 -11.80 -7.21
C LEU A 15 35.87 -12.40 -7.78
N GLY A 16 35.94 -13.60 -8.36
CA GLY A 16 34.77 -14.31 -8.87
C GLY A 16 33.78 -14.68 -7.76
N LEU A 17 34.28 -15.15 -6.63
CA LEU A 17 33.44 -15.42 -5.45
C LEU A 17 32.81 -14.13 -4.91
N SER A 18 33.58 -13.05 -4.75
CA SER A 18 33.05 -11.75 -4.31
C SER A 18 31.94 -11.24 -5.23
N TRP A 19 32.09 -11.41 -6.56
CA TRP A 19 31.07 -11.02 -7.53
C TRP A 19 29.78 -11.85 -7.40
N ILE A 20 29.90 -13.17 -7.18
CA ILE A 20 28.74 -14.05 -6.95
C ILE A 20 28.01 -13.67 -5.65
N PHE A 21 28.74 -13.42 -4.57
CA PHE A 21 28.14 -13.02 -3.30
C PHE A 21 27.42 -11.65 -3.40
N GLN A 22 28.03 -10.65 -4.04
CA GLN A 22 27.41 -9.34 -4.24
C GLN A 22 26.22 -9.38 -5.21
N GLY A 23 26.32 -10.16 -6.29
CA GLY A 23 25.23 -10.32 -7.26
C GLY A 23 24.02 -11.01 -6.64
N ASN A 24 24.23 -12.03 -5.82
CA ASN A 24 23.16 -12.75 -5.13
C ASN A 24 22.38 -11.83 -4.17
N ASP A 25 23.09 -10.97 -3.44
CA ASP A 25 22.49 -10.03 -2.49
C ASP A 25 21.59 -9.01 -3.19
N PHE A 26 22.04 -8.48 -4.33
CA PHE A 26 21.22 -7.56 -5.15
C PHE A 26 19.95 -8.22 -5.71
N PHE A 27 20.05 -9.48 -6.16
CA PHE A 27 18.89 -10.24 -6.63
C PHE A 27 17.91 -10.57 -5.49
N MET A 28 18.41 -10.94 -4.31
CA MET A 28 17.59 -11.15 -3.13
C MET A 28 16.85 -9.86 -2.73
N HIS A 29 17.56 -8.73 -2.63
CA HIS A 29 16.92 -7.46 -2.29
C HIS A 29 15.79 -7.10 -3.26
N LYS A 30 16.00 -7.22 -4.58
CA LYS A 30 14.95 -6.90 -5.56
C LYS A 30 13.68 -7.77 -5.43
N VAL A 31 13.82 -9.02 -4.98
CA VAL A 31 12.69 -9.95 -4.82
C VAL A 31 12.03 -9.83 -3.44
N PHE A 32 12.81 -9.60 -2.38
CA PHE A 32 12.31 -9.58 -1.01
C PHE A 32 11.80 -8.21 -0.56
N THR A 33 12.37 -7.11 -1.03
CA THR A 33 11.90 -5.75 -0.69
C THR A 33 10.41 -5.52 -0.99
N PRO A 34 9.87 -5.82 -2.20
CA PRO A 34 8.45 -5.59 -2.47
C PRO A 34 7.54 -6.47 -1.59
N ARG A 35 8.00 -7.68 -1.22
CA ARG A 35 7.26 -8.56 -0.31
C ARG A 35 7.20 -8.00 1.12
N GLN A 36 8.30 -7.40 1.60
CA GLN A 36 8.33 -6.77 2.92
C GLN A 36 7.45 -5.54 2.99
N GLU A 37 7.43 -4.72 1.93
CA GLU A 37 6.55 -3.55 1.83
C GLU A 37 5.07 -3.94 1.79
N ALA A 38 4.70 -4.98 1.02
CA ALA A 38 3.34 -5.50 0.96
C ALA A 38 2.85 -5.97 2.34
N VAL A 39 3.66 -6.75 3.06
CA VAL A 39 3.33 -7.21 4.43
C VAL A 39 3.21 -6.02 5.39
N ARG A 40 4.13 -5.05 5.31
CA ARG A 40 4.05 -3.85 6.15
C ARG A 40 2.75 -3.07 5.90
N ARG A 41 2.35 -2.93 4.63
CA ARG A 41 1.09 -2.30 4.25
C ARG A 41 -0.10 -3.06 4.80
N GLU A 42 -0.13 -4.38 4.63
CA GLU A 42 -1.22 -5.22 5.14
C GLU A 42 -1.33 -5.14 6.67
N VAL A 43 -0.21 -5.25 7.39
CA VAL A 43 -0.19 -5.09 8.86
C VAL A 43 -0.68 -3.70 9.27
N PHE A 44 -0.31 -2.67 8.52
CA PHE A 44 -0.79 -1.32 8.75
C PHE A 44 -2.30 -1.19 8.50
N GLU A 45 -2.82 -1.72 7.39
CA GLU A 45 -4.26 -1.74 7.06
C GLU A 45 -5.09 -2.58 8.04
N GLN A 46 -4.49 -3.61 8.64
CA GLN A 46 -5.09 -4.40 9.72
C GLN A 46 -5.00 -3.69 11.08
N SER A 47 -4.16 -2.67 11.22
CA SER A 47 -3.97 -1.98 12.50
C SER A 47 -5.24 -1.23 12.92
N LYS A 48 -5.47 -1.21 14.24
CA LYS A 48 -6.59 -0.46 14.84
C LYS A 48 -6.52 1.04 14.51
N ALA A 49 -5.31 1.60 14.50
CA ALA A 49 -5.09 3.02 14.21
C ALA A 49 -5.51 3.39 12.79
N TYR A 50 -5.17 2.56 11.79
CA TYR A 50 -5.62 2.77 10.42
C TYR A 50 -7.14 2.70 10.30
N ASN A 51 -7.77 1.66 10.85
CA ASN A 51 -9.22 1.51 10.82
C ASN A 51 -9.93 2.70 11.47
N GLN A 52 -9.46 3.12 12.64
CA GLN A 52 -10.03 4.26 13.36
C GLN A 52 -9.85 5.57 12.59
N GLY A 53 -8.67 5.81 12.01
CA GLY A 53 -8.40 6.99 11.19
C GLY A 53 -9.29 7.03 9.94
N MET A 54 -9.45 5.90 9.26
CA MET A 54 -10.31 5.79 8.08
C MET A 54 -11.78 6.06 8.41
N ILE A 55 -12.28 5.48 9.50
CA ILE A 55 -13.64 5.72 9.97
C ILE A 55 -13.85 7.22 10.27
N GLN A 56 -12.91 7.84 10.99
CA GLN A 56 -12.99 9.26 11.32
C GLN A 56 -12.95 10.15 10.08
N GLU A 57 -12.11 9.82 9.10
CA GLU A 57 -12.03 10.54 7.82
C GLU A 57 -13.34 10.43 7.03
N LEU A 58 -13.90 9.23 6.90
CA LEU A 58 -15.19 9.00 6.23
C LEU A 58 -16.34 9.72 6.95
N GLN A 59 -16.33 9.78 8.28
CA GLN A 59 -17.30 10.56 9.06
C GLN A 59 -17.16 12.06 8.78
N ASN A 60 -15.94 12.58 8.75
CA ASN A 60 -15.71 14.00 8.44
C ASN A 60 -16.22 14.35 7.04
N MET A 61 -15.91 13.52 6.03
CA MET A 61 -16.41 13.74 4.68
C MET A 61 -17.94 13.59 4.60
N GLN A 62 -18.56 12.71 5.38
CA GLN A 62 -20.01 12.64 5.48
C GLN A 62 -20.58 13.97 6.01
N PHE A 63 -19.98 14.54 7.05
CA PHE A 63 -20.40 15.85 7.56
C PHE A 63 -20.22 16.97 6.53
N GLU A 64 -19.13 16.94 5.76
CA GLU A 64 -18.89 17.89 4.66
C GLU A 64 -19.94 17.73 3.56
N TYR A 65 -20.26 16.50 3.15
CA TYR A 65 -21.29 16.21 2.17
C TYR A 65 -22.66 16.75 2.59
N ILE A 66 -23.04 16.56 3.86
CA ILE A 66 -24.32 17.05 4.40
C ILE A 66 -24.37 18.58 4.42
N LYS A 67 -23.24 19.24 4.70
CA LYS A 67 -23.14 20.71 4.77
C LYS A 67 -22.96 21.36 3.39
N ALA A 68 -22.49 20.61 2.40
CA ALA A 68 -22.15 21.13 1.09
C ALA A 68 -23.40 21.56 0.31
N ALA A 69 -23.24 22.62 -0.47
CA ALA A 69 -24.24 23.02 -1.46
C ALA A 69 -24.45 21.89 -2.49
N PRO A 70 -25.66 21.77 -3.07
CA PRO A 70 -26.00 20.70 -4.02
C PRO A 70 -25.01 20.58 -5.19
N GLU A 71 -24.46 21.70 -5.64
CA GLU A 71 -23.47 21.80 -6.72
C GLU A 71 -22.14 21.07 -6.41
N HIS A 72 -21.78 20.96 -5.13
CA HIS A 72 -20.54 20.30 -4.69
C HIS A 72 -20.78 18.87 -4.18
N GLN A 73 -22.03 18.50 -3.89
CA GLN A 73 -22.37 17.18 -3.37
C GLN A 73 -21.99 16.06 -4.33
N THR A 74 -22.19 16.23 -5.64
CA THR A 74 -21.84 15.18 -6.62
C THR A 74 -20.34 14.89 -6.63
N ALA A 75 -19.50 15.93 -6.61
CA ALA A 75 -18.05 15.78 -6.56
C ALA A 75 -17.59 15.15 -5.24
N LEU A 76 -18.12 15.63 -4.10
CA LEU A 76 -17.81 15.06 -2.79
C LEU A 76 -18.22 13.59 -2.68
N ALA A 77 -19.40 13.23 -3.19
CA ALA A 77 -19.83 11.83 -3.23
C ALA A 77 -18.86 10.97 -4.04
N SER A 78 -18.33 11.47 -5.17
CA SER A 78 -17.35 10.72 -5.97
C SER A 78 -16.06 10.48 -5.19
N ILE A 79 -15.58 11.49 -4.45
CA ILE A 79 -14.38 11.40 -3.62
C ILE A 79 -14.60 10.41 -2.48
N ILE A 80 -15.75 10.49 -1.79
CA ILE A 80 -16.10 9.59 -0.69
C ILE A 80 -16.17 8.15 -1.17
N LEU A 81 -16.84 7.89 -2.30
CA LEU A 81 -16.96 6.55 -2.87
C LEU A 81 -15.62 6.00 -3.32
N HIS A 82 -14.76 6.84 -3.92
CA HIS A 82 -13.41 6.44 -4.29
C HIS A 82 -12.57 6.08 -3.05
N ARG A 83 -12.63 6.91 -1.99
CA ARG A 83 -11.92 6.64 -0.73
C ARG A 83 -12.41 5.37 -0.05
N ALA A 84 -13.71 5.10 -0.09
CA ALA A 84 -14.32 3.91 0.47
C ALA A 84 -14.13 2.64 -0.39
N ALA A 85 -13.65 2.75 -1.63
CA ALA A 85 -13.52 1.61 -2.54
C ALA A 85 -12.45 0.61 -2.09
N ASP A 86 -11.36 1.10 -1.50
CA ASP A 86 -10.25 0.27 -1.03
C ASP A 86 -10.41 -0.22 0.42
N TYR A 87 -11.51 0.14 1.09
CA TYR A 87 -11.76 -0.20 2.49
C TYR A 87 -12.81 -1.30 2.66
N ASP A 88 -12.59 -2.22 3.60
CA ASP A 88 -13.51 -3.31 3.89
C ASP A 88 -14.82 -2.79 4.52
N GLU A 89 -15.93 -2.95 3.80
CA GLU A 89 -17.26 -2.52 4.25
C GLU A 89 -17.71 -3.16 5.56
N ASN A 90 -17.21 -4.36 5.89
CA ASN A 90 -17.55 -5.03 7.13
C ASN A 90 -16.97 -4.33 8.35
N ARG A 91 -15.88 -3.57 8.17
CA ARG A 91 -15.23 -2.79 9.23
C ARG A 91 -15.86 -1.41 9.41
N LEU A 92 -16.70 -0.98 8.47
CA LEU A 92 -17.44 0.27 8.61
C LEU A 92 -18.54 0.13 9.67
N PRO A 93 -18.72 1.13 10.54
CA PRO A 93 -19.92 1.28 11.35
C PRO A 93 -21.19 1.25 10.49
N SER A 94 -22.30 0.79 11.07
CA SER A 94 -23.61 0.67 10.39
C SER A 94 -23.99 1.95 9.65
N ASP A 95 -23.78 3.10 10.28
CA ASP A 95 -24.26 4.38 9.80
C ASP A 95 -23.51 4.83 8.54
N LEU A 96 -22.18 4.66 8.54
CA LEU A 96 -21.33 4.94 7.37
C LEU A 96 -21.61 3.97 6.23
N ARG A 97 -21.86 2.69 6.55
CA ARG A 97 -22.20 1.68 5.55
C ARG A 97 -23.49 2.04 4.82
N VAL A 98 -24.52 2.43 5.56
CA VAL A 98 -25.80 2.88 4.97
C VAL A 98 -25.59 4.13 4.12
N PHE A 99 -24.82 5.10 4.60
CA PHE A 99 -24.49 6.32 3.85
C PHE A 99 -23.79 6.04 2.52
N ILE A 100 -22.74 5.22 2.53
CA ILE A 100 -22.01 4.84 1.30
C ILE A 100 -22.93 4.08 0.33
N GLN A 101 -23.77 3.18 0.83
CA GLN A 101 -24.75 2.48 -0.02
C GLN A 101 -25.82 3.42 -0.61
N GLN A 102 -26.19 4.49 0.08
CA GLN A 102 -27.07 5.52 -0.45
C GLN A 102 -26.35 6.33 -1.54
N LEU A 103 -25.09 6.75 -1.30
CA LEU A 103 -24.29 7.46 -2.30
C LEU A 103 -24.10 6.64 -3.58
N ARG A 104 -23.76 5.34 -3.48
CA ARG A 104 -23.62 4.47 -4.66
C ARG A 104 -24.93 4.36 -5.46
N ARG A 105 -26.08 4.26 -4.76
CA ARG A 105 -27.40 4.23 -5.42
C ARG A 105 -27.75 5.55 -6.10
N ASN A 106 -27.31 6.68 -5.55
CA ASN A 106 -27.59 8.00 -6.10
C ASN A 106 -26.68 8.36 -7.28
N GLN A 107 -25.45 7.84 -7.34
CA GLN A 107 -24.53 8.07 -8.48
C GLN A 107 -24.70 7.07 -9.62
N GLY A 108 -25.25 5.89 -9.35
CA GLY A 108 -25.55 4.87 -10.38
C GLY A 108 -26.86 5.09 -11.13
N ARG A 109 -27.49 6.25 -10.99
CA ARG A 109 -28.68 6.72 -11.72
C ARG A 109 -28.35 7.98 -12.50
#